data_AF-X1INE8-F1
#
_entry.id   AF-X1INE8-F1
#
_cell.length_a   1.000
_cell.length_b   1.000
_cell.length_c   1.000
_cell.angle_alpha   90.00
_cell.angle_beta   90.00
_cell.angle_gamma   90.00
#
_symmetry.space_group_name_H-M   'P 1'
#
loop_
_entity.id
_entity.type
_entity.pdbx_description
1 polymer ?
#
loop_
_entity_poly.entity_id
_entity_poly.type
_entity_poly.pdbx_seq_one_letter_code
_entity_poly.pdbx_strand_id
1 'polypeptide(L)'
;DIFLPNGKAVPWNQLKSLMNHPRIRQFQLVQGIDGSFKVKYVVEADTDIKVLEQLLDYRFRSLLGDSIHIITERVSRIDPAPSGKSKLVVSHYKPC
;
A
#
# COMPACT_ATOMS: atom_id res chain seq x y z
N ASP A 1 11.11 5.00 -4.71
CA ASP A 1 10.21 5.99 -4.08
C ASP A 1 8.99 6.19 -4.95
N ILE A 2 7.91 6.76 -4.42
CA ILE A 2 6.78 7.26 -5.21
C ILE A 2 7.00 8.75 -5.46
N PHE A 3 6.99 9.17 -6.71
CA PHE A 3 7.07 10.58 -7.07
C PHE A 3 5.68 11.20 -7.11
N LEU A 4 5.50 12.27 -6.35
CA LEU A 4 4.27 13.04 -6.31
C LEU A 4 4.29 14.13 -7.42
N PRO A 5 3.13 14.63 -7.86
CA PRO A 5 3.05 15.67 -8.89
C PRO A 5 3.77 16.98 -8.53
N ASN A 6 3.96 17.25 -7.24
CA ASN A 6 4.71 18.40 -6.73
C ASN A 6 6.24 18.20 -6.74
N GLY A 7 6.74 17.13 -7.35
CA GLY A 7 8.17 16.79 -7.42
C GLY A 7 8.74 16.18 -6.14
N LYS A 8 7.95 16.02 -5.07
CA LYS A 8 8.40 15.32 -3.86
C LYS A 8 8.47 13.82 -4.11
N ALA A 9 9.50 13.18 -3.56
CA ALA A 9 9.60 11.73 -3.49
C ALA A 9 9.17 11.23 -2.10
N VAL A 10 8.26 10.26 -2.06
CA VAL A 10 7.84 9.57 -0.84
C VAL A 10 8.56 8.22 -0.78
N PRO A 11 9.41 7.98 0.25
CA PRO A 11 10.15 6.74 0.35
C PRO A 11 9.26 5.51 0.54
N TRP A 12 9.64 4.41 -0.10
CA TRP A 12 8.95 3.13 0.07
C TRP A 12 8.90 2.66 1.53
N ASN A 13 9.93 2.99 2.32
CA ASN A 13 9.98 2.67 3.74
C ASN A 13 8.90 3.39 4.55
N GLN A 14 8.57 4.63 4.19
CA GLN A 14 7.52 5.39 4.85
C GLN A 14 6.14 4.82 4.52
N LEU A 15 5.91 4.39 3.27
CA LEU A 15 4.65 3.74 2.90
C LEU A 15 4.47 2.39 3.61
N LYS A 16 5.55 1.61 3.76
CA LYS A 16 5.53 0.37 4.53
C LYS A 16 5.18 0.61 6.00
N SER A 17 5.65 1.70 6.62
CA SER A 17 5.36 1.97 8.03
C SER A 17 3.88 2.32 8.26
N LEU A 18 3.18 2.89 7.27
CA LEU A 18 1.73 3.13 7.36
C LEU A 18 0.92 1.84 7.49
N MET A 19 1.44 0.72 6.96
CA MET A 19 0.83 -0.61 7.04
C MET A 19 1.16 -1.35 8.34
N ASN A 20 2.03 -0.80 9.19
CA ASN A 20 2.34 -1.42 10.47
C ASN A 20 1.16 -1.25 11.43
N HIS A 21 0.33 -2.29 11.51
CA HIS A 21 -0.87 -2.32 12.35
C HIS A 21 -1.10 -3.75 12.84
N PRO A 22 -1.41 -3.98 14.13
CA PRO A 22 -1.54 -5.33 14.69
C PRO A 22 -2.68 -6.15 14.08
N ARG A 23 -3.63 -5.49 13.42
CA ARG A 23 -4.76 -6.15 12.72
C ARG A 23 -4.46 -6.49 11.26
N ILE A 24 -3.28 -6.14 10.75
CA ILE A 24 -2.85 -6.46 9.39
C ILE A 24 -1.80 -7.56 9.49
N ARG A 25 -2.16 -8.74 9.00
CA ARG A 25 -1.28 -9.93 9.01
C ARG A 25 -0.23 -9.86 7.91
N GLN A 26 -0.66 -9.46 6.72
CA GLN A 26 0.19 -9.34 5.53
C GLN A 26 -0.25 -8.15 4.70
N PHE A 27 0.68 -7.55 3.97
CA PHE A 27 0.37 -6.50 3.03
C PHE A 27 1.30 -6.52 1.82
N GLN A 28 0.83 -5.91 0.75
CA GLN A 28 1.60 -5.67 -0.46
C GLN A 28 1.21 -4.32 -1.04
N LEU A 29 2.22 -3.49 -1.29
CA LEU A 29 2.09 -2.20 -1.93
C LEU A 29 2.44 -2.36 -3.41
N VAL A 30 1.55 -1.92 -4.30
CA VAL A 30 1.71 -2.06 -5.75
C VAL A 30 1.58 -0.69 -6.40
N GLN A 31 2.59 -0.25 -7.13
CA GLN A 31 2.49 0.91 -8.02
C GLN A 31 2.25 0.44 -9.45
N GLY A 32 1.14 0.85 -10.02
CA GLY A 32 0.77 0.60 -11.41
C GLY A 32 1.66 1.37 -12.40
N ILE A 33 1.58 0.97 -13.66
CA ILE A 33 2.31 1.64 -14.77
C ILE A 33 1.79 3.08 -14.96
N ASP A 34 0.49 3.27 -14.77
CA ASP A 34 -0.23 4.55 -14.82
C ASP A 34 0.03 5.46 -13.60
N GLY A 35 0.87 5.01 -12.65
CA GLY A 35 1.13 5.72 -11.40
C GLY A 35 0.05 5.51 -10.33
N SER A 36 -0.98 4.71 -10.60
CA SER A 36 -1.96 4.31 -9.58
C SER A 36 -1.27 3.55 -8.44
N PHE A 37 -1.77 3.71 -7.23
CA PHE A 37 -1.21 3.06 -6.05
C PHE A 37 -2.22 2.12 -5.42
N LYS A 38 -1.92 0.83 -5.40
CA LYS A 38 -2.78 -0.20 -4.84
C LYS A 38 -2.17 -0.79 -3.57
N VAL A 39 -2.97 -0.88 -2.52
CA VAL A 39 -2.62 -1.45 -1.22
C VAL A 39 -3.43 -2.72 -1.04
N LYS A 40 -2.78 -3.88 -1.17
CA LYS A 40 -3.38 -5.18 -0.87
C LYS A 40 -3.07 -5.57 0.57
N TYR A 41 -4.04 -6.07 1.31
CA TYR A 41 -3.80 -6.46 2.70
C TYR A 41 -4.68 -7.63 3.15
N VAL A 42 -4.13 -8.42 4.07
CA VAL A 42 -4.79 -9.53 4.78
C VAL A 42 -4.94 -9.12 6.23
N VAL A 43 -6.13 -9.28 6.78
CA VAL A 43 -6.45 -8.89 8.17
C VAL A 43 -6.43 -10.08 9.11
N GLU A 44 -6.27 -9.79 10.41
CA GLU A 44 -6.51 -10.77 11.47
C GLU A 44 -8.00 -11.10 11.61
N ALA A 45 -8.30 -12.26 12.22
CA ALA A 45 -9.66 -12.60 12.61
C ALA A 45 -10.26 -11.50 13.52
N ASP A 46 -11.58 -11.30 13.42
CA ASP A 46 -12.34 -10.34 14.23
C ASP A 46 -11.91 -8.86 14.07
N THR A 47 -11.25 -8.53 12.96
CA THR A 47 -10.89 -7.15 12.64
C THR A 47 -12.13 -6.36 12.21
N ASP A 48 -12.38 -5.22 12.85
CA ASP A 48 -13.33 -4.23 12.33
C ASP A 48 -12.77 -3.59 11.06
N ILE A 49 -13.28 -4.05 9.92
CA ILE A 49 -12.80 -3.66 8.59
C ILE A 49 -13.06 -2.19 8.32
N LYS A 50 -14.22 -1.67 8.74
CA LYS A 50 -14.59 -0.28 8.44
C LYS A 50 -13.64 0.69 9.13
N VAL A 51 -13.34 0.43 10.40
CA VAL A 51 -12.41 1.25 11.18
C VAL A 51 -10.99 1.16 10.60
N LEU A 52 -10.55 -0.04 10.23
CA LEU A 52 -9.22 -0.22 9.63
C LEU A 52 -9.10 0.49 8.28
N GLU A 53 -10.09 0.37 7.40
CA GLU A 53 -10.09 1.01 6.08
C GLU A 53 -10.09 2.54 6.20
N GLN A 54 -10.88 3.11 7.11
CA GLN A 54 -10.86 4.55 7.38
C GLN A 54 -9.50 5.02 7.88
N LEU A 55 -8.87 4.25 8.78
CA LEU A 55 -7.52 4.55 9.28
C LEU A 55 -6.47 4.51 8.16
N LEU A 56 -6.52 3.49 7.30
CA LEU A 56 -5.59 3.36 6.17
C LEU A 56 -5.80 4.49 5.17
N ASP A 57 -7.04 4.80 4.79
CA ASP A 57 -7.36 5.91 3.88
C ASP A 57 -6.81 7.23 4.43
N TYR A 58 -7.07 7.55 5.69
CA TYR A 58 -6.53 8.74 6.35
C TYR A 58 -4.99 8.80 6.32
N ARG A 59 -4.32 7.69 6.69
CA ARG A 59 -2.85 7.60 6.69
C ARG A 59 -2.25 7.84 5.31
N PHE A 60 -2.79 7.19 4.28
CA PHE A 60 -2.26 7.31 2.93
C PHE A 60 -2.57 8.66 2.31
N ARG A 61 -3.79 9.19 2.48
CA ARG A 61 -4.14 10.54 2.00
C ARG A 61 -3.28 11.62 2.64
N SER A 62 -3.01 11.52 3.94
CA SER A 62 -2.13 12.46 4.63
C SER A 62 -0.70 12.50 4.06
N LEU A 63 -0.24 11.42 3.43
CA LEU A 63 1.12 11.32 2.91
C LEU A 63 1.21 11.56 1.40
N LEU A 64 0.28 10.99 0.62
CA LEU A 64 0.30 11.02 -0.85
C LEU A 64 -0.56 12.16 -1.43
N GLY A 65 -1.43 12.76 -0.61
CA GLY A 65 -2.42 13.75 -1.06
C GLY A 65 -3.51 13.14 -1.93
N ASP A 66 -4.43 13.97 -2.40
CA ASP A 66 -5.55 13.54 -3.26
C ASP A 66 -5.16 13.32 -4.72
N SER A 67 -3.92 13.66 -5.10
CA SER A 67 -3.45 13.57 -6.49
C SER A 67 -3.02 12.17 -6.92
N ILE A 68 -2.82 11.24 -5.96
CA ILE A 68 -2.53 9.84 -6.25
C ILE A 68 -3.79 9.03 -6.02
N HIS A 69 -4.24 8.31 -7.04
CA HIS A 69 -5.37 7.39 -6.90
C HIS A 69 -4.93 6.16 -6.08
N ILE A 70 -5.43 6.08 -4.83
CA ILE A 70 -5.14 4.99 -3.92
C ILE A 70 -6.29 3.98 -3.94
N ILE A 71 -5.99 2.72 -4.23
CA ILE A 71 -6.94 1.60 -4.21
C ILE A 71 -6.58 0.68 -3.06
N THR A 72 -7.42 0.61 -2.03
CA THR A 72 -7.29 -0.35 -0.93
C THR A 72 -8.07 -1.62 -1.23
N GLU A 73 -7.41 -2.77 -1.23
CA GLU A 73 -8.00 -4.06 -1.60
C GLU A 73 -7.74 -5.10 -0.50
N ARG A 74 -8.79 -5.52 0.19
CA ARG A 74 -8.71 -6.62 1.14
C ARG A 74 -8.68 -7.95 0.38
N VAL A 75 -7.67 -8.77 0.65
CA VAL A 75 -7.49 -10.09 0.02
C VAL A 75 -7.46 -11.20 1.06
N SER A 76 -7.81 -12.42 0.67
CA SER A 76 -7.78 -13.59 1.55
C SER A 76 -6.36 -14.11 1.79
N ARG A 77 -5.46 -13.92 0.81
CA ARG A 77 -4.05 -14.29 0.90
C ARG A 77 -3.19 -13.43 -0.02
N ILE A 78 -1.91 -13.30 0.31
CA ILE A 78 -0.89 -12.74 -0.59
C ILE A 78 0.13 -13.85 -0.81
N ASP A 79 0.22 -14.33 -2.05
CA ASP A 79 1.15 -15.39 -2.39
C ASP A 79 2.60 -14.88 -2.28
N PRO A 80 3.52 -15.67 -1.71
CA PRO A 80 4.92 -15.29 -1.63
C PRO A 80 5.53 -15.18 -3.04
N ALA A 81 6.60 -14.38 -3.16
CA ALA A 81 7.29 -14.30 -4.44
C ALA A 81 7.93 -15.65 -4.81
N PRO A 82 8.18 -15.91 -6.11
CA PRO A 82 8.86 -17.13 -6.55
C PRO A 82 10.22 -17.38 -5.88
N SER A 83 10.86 -16.32 -5.37
CA SER A 83 12.11 -16.39 -4.60
C SER A 83 11.95 -16.85 -3.14
N GLY A 84 10.73 -17.19 -2.70
CA GLY A 84 10.40 -17.53 -1.31
C GLY A 84 10.35 -16.33 -0.35
N LYS A 85 10.73 -15.12 -0.80
CA LYS A 85 10.70 -13.90 0.01
C LYS A 85 9.34 -13.21 -0.06
N SER A 86 8.87 -12.67 1.06
CA SER A 86 7.70 -11.79 1.09
C SER A 86 7.98 -10.52 0.28
N LYS A 87 7.36 -10.37 -0.89
CA LYS A 87 7.40 -9.13 -1.68
C LYS A 87 6.36 -8.16 -1.15
N LEU A 88 6.81 -7.26 -0.26
CA LEU A 88 5.98 -6.21 0.34
C LEU A 88 5.73 -5.03 -0.61
N VAL A 89 6.61 -4.82 -1.60
CA VAL A 89 6.52 -3.70 -2.54
C VAL A 89 6.76 -4.21 -3.96
N VAL A 90 5.89 -3.79 -4.88
CA VAL A 90 5.99 -4.06 -6.31
C VAL A 90 5.77 -2.73 -7.03
N SER A 91 6.75 -2.26 -7.80
CA SER A 91 6.56 -1.09 -8.66
C SER A 91 6.70 -1.51 -10.11
N HIS A 92 5.66 -1.26 -10.87
CA HIS A 92 5.66 -1.36 -12.33
C HIS A 92 5.80 0.00 -13.00
N TYR A 93 5.97 1.06 -12.20
CA TYR A 93 6.07 2.41 -12.70
C TYR A 93 7.36 2.58 -13.50
N LYS A 94 7.21 3.09 -14.73
CA LYS A 94 8.32 3.47 -15.59
C LYS A 94 8.24 4.98 -15.73
N PRO A 95 9.13 5.75 -15.08
CA PRO A 95 9.22 7.18 -15.38
C PRO A 95 9.64 7.30 -16.85
N CYS A 96 8.81 7.98 -17.65
CA CYS A 96 9.10 8.31 -19.04
C CYS A 96 10.29 9.25 -19.13
#